data_AF-A0A2R7YSX2-F1
#
_entry.id   AF-A0A2R7YSX2-F1
#
_cell.length_a   1.000
_cell.length_b   1.000
_cell.length_c   1.000
_cell.angle_alpha   90.00
_cell.angle_beta   90.00
_cell.angle_gamma   90.00
#
_symmetry.space_group_name_H-M   'P 1'
#
loop_
_entity.id
_entity.type
_entity.pdbx_description
1 polymer ?
#
loop_
_entity_poly.entity_id
_entity_poly.type
_entity_poly.pdbx_seq_one_letter_code
_entity_poly.pdbx_strand_id
1 'polypeptide(L)'
;MDALEEAWREEQQVRARAAAQARDAAEQDAARATAFIRDIWARTGTGPTWTELGEAMAWPPQLRARVIRLLARDGVLLYSSAPRSLAVVDGSDDE
;
A
#
# COMPACT_ATOMS: atom_id res chain seq x y z
N MET A 1 -30.01 -11.11 23.67
CA MET A 1 -29.22 -9.88 23.44
C MET A 1 -28.08 -10.28 22.52
N ASP A 2 -28.36 -10.61 21.25
CA ASP A 2 -27.44 -11.48 20.49
C ASP A 2 -27.17 -11.00 19.06
N ALA A 3 -28.18 -10.57 18.31
CA ALA A 3 -28.00 -10.18 16.90
C ALA A 3 -27.04 -8.97 16.69
N LEU A 4 -26.97 -8.03 17.64
CA LEU A 4 -26.07 -6.88 17.56
C LEU A 4 -24.60 -7.27 17.84
N GLU A 5 -24.37 -8.25 18.73
CA GLU A 5 -23.04 -8.73 19.05
C GLU A 5 -22.49 -9.63 17.93
N GLU A 6 -23.35 -10.45 17.32
CA GLU A 6 -23.02 -11.30 16.18
C GLU A 6 -22.68 -10.46 14.95
N ALA A 7 -23.51 -9.47 14.59
CA ALA A 7 -23.23 -8.54 13.49
C ALA A 7 -21.92 -7.78 13.70
N TRP A 8 -21.62 -7.36 14.94
CA TRP A 8 -20.35 -6.71 15.26
C TRP A 8 -19.16 -7.68 15.10
N ARG A 9 -19.29 -8.94 15.53
CA ARG A 9 -18.23 -9.96 15.34
C ARG A 9 -18.00 -10.28 13.87
N GLU A 10 -19.05 -10.35 13.06
CA GLU A 10 -18.94 -10.57 11.62
C GLU A 10 -18.23 -9.41 10.93
N GLU A 11 -18.63 -8.17 11.24
CA GLU A 11 -17.94 -6.97 10.74
C GLU A 11 -16.46 -6.96 11.14
N GLN A 12 -16.17 -7.26 12.41
CA GLN A 12 -14.80 -7.32 12.92
C GLN A 12 -13.96 -8.40 12.23
N GLN A 13 -14.54 -9.57 11.93
CA GLN A 13 -13.86 -10.64 11.20
C GLN A 13 -13.56 -10.23 9.76
N VAL A 14 -14.49 -9.58 9.06
CA VAL A 14 -14.27 -9.07 7.70
C VAL A 14 -13.14 -8.03 7.70
N ARG A 15 -13.15 -7.11 8.66
CA ARG A 15 -12.10 -6.09 8.81
C ARG A 15 -10.75 -6.68 9.16
N ALA A 16 -10.71 -7.70 10.02
CA ALA A 16 -9.50 -8.43 10.39
C ALA A 16 -8.92 -9.20 9.20
N ARG A 17 -9.77 -9.87 8.41
CA ARG A 17 -9.35 -10.57 7.19
C ARG A 17 -8.78 -9.61 6.15
N ALA A 18 -9.45 -8.48 5.92
CA ALA A 18 -8.95 -7.43 5.03
C ALA A 18 -7.62 -6.85 5.53
N ALA A 19 -7.43 -6.74 6.85
CA ALA A 19 -6.17 -6.32 7.45
C ALA A 19 -5.03 -7.31 7.20
N ALA A 20 -5.30 -8.61 7.38
CA ALA A 20 -4.33 -9.66 7.15
C ALA A 20 -3.93 -9.72 5.67
N GLN A 21 -4.92 -9.68 4.76
CA GLN A 21 -4.68 -9.66 3.32
C GLN A 21 -3.84 -8.46 2.87
N ALA A 22 -4.07 -7.28 3.44
CA ALA A 22 -3.26 -6.11 3.10
C ALA A 22 -1.81 -6.21 3.60
N ARG A 23 -1.57 -6.85 4.75
CA ARG A 23 -0.21 -7.09 5.27
C ARG A 23 0.53 -8.10 4.41
N ASP A 24 -0.11 -9.21 4.09
CA ASP A 24 0.44 -10.25 3.24
C ASP A 24 0.83 -9.70 1.86
N ALA A 25 -0.06 -8.91 1.23
CA ALA A 25 0.23 -8.23 -0.02
C ALA A 25 1.39 -7.22 0.10
N ALA A 26 1.45 -6.44 1.19
CA ALA A 26 2.55 -5.49 1.40
C ALA A 26 3.90 -6.20 1.52
N GLU A 27 3.96 -7.29 2.30
CA GLU A 27 5.18 -8.07 2.50
C GLU A 27 5.64 -8.74 1.21
N GLN A 28 4.73 -9.38 0.49
CA GLN A 28 5.03 -10.09 -0.76
C GLN A 28 5.47 -9.14 -1.89
N ASP A 29 4.82 -7.98 -2.00
CA ASP A 29 5.05 -7.06 -3.11
C ASP A 29 6.03 -5.93 -2.81
N ALA A 30 6.58 -5.82 -1.59
CA ALA A 30 7.48 -4.72 -1.21
C ALA A 30 8.62 -4.51 -2.23
N ALA A 31 9.37 -5.58 -2.56
CA ALA A 31 10.47 -5.50 -3.52
C ALA A 31 10.01 -5.15 -4.94
N ARG A 32 8.85 -5.68 -5.37
CA ARG A 32 8.27 -5.39 -6.68
C ARG A 32 7.77 -3.95 -6.77
N ALA A 33 7.18 -3.44 -5.70
CA ALA A 33 6.74 -2.06 -5.58
C ALA A 33 7.93 -1.09 -5.67
N THR A 34 9.03 -1.37 -4.96
CA THR A 34 10.27 -0.59 -5.04
C THR A 34 10.81 -0.53 -6.47
N ALA A 35 10.90 -1.68 -7.14
CA ALA A 35 11.40 -1.76 -8.52
C ALA A 35 10.50 -0.97 -9.49
N PHE A 36 9.18 -1.11 -9.37
CA PHE A 36 8.22 -0.39 -10.20
C PHE A 36 8.31 1.13 -10.01
N ILE A 37 8.37 1.60 -8.76
CA ILE A 37 8.49 3.03 -8.46
C ILE A 37 9.79 3.59 -9.09
N ARG A 38 10.92 2.91 -8.90
CA ARG A 38 12.21 3.32 -9.48
C ARG A 38 12.18 3.37 -11.01
N ASP A 39 11.56 2.38 -11.64
CA ASP A 39 11.42 2.34 -13.09
C ASP A 39 10.57 3.50 -13.63
N ILE A 40 9.48 3.84 -12.95
CA ILE A 40 8.64 4.99 -13.32
C ILE A 40 9.42 6.31 -13.16
N TRP A 41 10.12 6.51 -12.04
CA TRP A 41 10.99 7.68 -11.86
C TRP A 41 12.04 7.80 -12.95
N ALA A 42 12.70 6.70 -13.32
CA ALA A 42 13.72 6.70 -14.37
C ALA A 42 13.15 7.06 -15.75
N ARG A 43 11.88 6.72 -16.02
CA ARG A 43 11.24 6.96 -17.33
C ARG A 43 10.56 8.31 -17.46
N THR A 44 9.90 8.78 -16.40
CA THR A 44 9.03 9.96 -16.46
C THR A 44 9.56 11.15 -15.66
N GLY A 45 10.60 10.95 -14.84
CA GLY A 45 11.10 11.97 -13.91
C GLY A 45 10.12 12.30 -12.78
N THR A 46 9.05 11.51 -12.61
CA THR A 46 8.04 11.67 -11.55
C THR A 46 7.62 10.29 -11.03
N GLY A 47 7.09 10.22 -9.81
CA GLY A 47 6.62 8.96 -9.24
C GLY A 47 5.35 8.43 -9.91
N PRO A 48 4.96 7.17 -9.64
CA PRO A 48 3.63 6.70 -9.98
C PRO A 48 2.57 7.27 -9.03
N THR A 49 1.31 7.15 -9.43
CA THR A 49 0.17 7.24 -8.52
C THR A 49 -0.02 5.92 -7.78
N TRP A 50 -0.61 5.98 -6.59
CA TRP A 50 -1.04 4.79 -5.84
C TRP A 50 -2.00 3.86 -6.60
N THR A 51 -2.77 4.39 -7.55
CA THR A 51 -3.63 3.59 -8.43
C THR A 51 -2.80 2.78 -9.41
N GLU A 52 -1.85 3.41 -10.11
CA GLU A 52 -0.95 2.72 -11.05
C GLU A 52 -0.13 1.63 -10.34
N LEU A 53 0.40 1.91 -9.15
CA LEU A 53 1.12 0.91 -8.35
C LEU A 53 0.21 -0.25 -7.95
N GLY A 54 -1.01 0.03 -7.47
CA GLY A 54 -1.97 -1.01 -7.11
C GLY A 54 -2.45 -1.85 -8.28
N GLU A 55 -2.51 -1.28 -9.49
CA GLU A 55 -2.81 -2.03 -10.72
C GLU A 55 -1.64 -2.89 -11.15
N ALA A 56 -0.42 -2.36 -11.12
CA ALA A 56 0.79 -3.12 -11.45
C ALA A 56 1.01 -4.34 -10.54
N MET A 57 0.61 -4.24 -9.27
CA MET A 57 0.70 -5.32 -8.29
C MET A 57 -0.58 -6.17 -8.20
N ALA A 58 -1.60 -5.88 -9.02
CA ALA A 58 -2.89 -6.57 -9.02
C ALA A 58 -3.62 -6.56 -7.65
N TRP A 59 -3.44 -5.51 -6.85
CA TRP A 59 -4.13 -5.37 -5.58
C TRP A 59 -5.62 -5.05 -5.78
N PRO A 60 -6.52 -5.69 -5.01
CA PRO A 60 -7.93 -5.33 -4.99
C PRO A 60 -8.11 -3.85 -4.63
N PRO A 61 -9.00 -3.09 -5.31
CA PRO A 61 -9.21 -1.67 -5.06
C PRO A 61 -9.43 -1.33 -3.58
N GLN A 62 -10.19 -2.17 -2.87
CA GLN A 62 -10.46 -2.01 -1.44
C GLN A 62 -9.23 -2.16 -0.53
N LEU A 63 -8.16 -2.82 -0.98
CA LEU A 63 -6.94 -3.02 -0.21
C LEU A 63 -5.84 -2.00 -0.54
N ARG A 64 -5.84 -1.41 -1.74
CA ARG A 64 -4.76 -0.51 -2.24
C ARG A 64 -4.35 0.55 -1.22
N ALA A 65 -5.30 1.33 -0.73
CA ALA A 65 -5.02 2.40 0.23
C ALA A 65 -4.45 1.88 1.57
N ARG A 66 -4.73 0.63 1.94
CA ARG A 66 -4.20 0.01 3.15
C ARG A 66 -2.79 -0.54 2.92
N VAL A 67 -2.56 -1.21 1.79
CA VAL A 67 -1.24 -1.72 1.39
C VAL A 67 -0.25 -0.57 1.26
N ILE A 68 -0.62 0.53 0.60
CA ILE A 68 0.23 1.73 0.48
C ILE A 68 0.63 2.27 1.85
N ARG A 69 -0.31 2.37 2.79
CA ARG A 69 -0.02 2.84 4.16
C ARG A 69 0.89 1.90 4.94
N LEU A 70 0.79 0.59 4.71
CA LEU A 70 1.68 -0.40 5.32
C LEU A 70 3.09 -0.26 4.76
N LEU A 71 3.23 -0.22 3.43
CA LEU A 71 4.52 0.00 2.77
C LEU A 71 5.19 1.32 3.22
N ALA A 72 4.41 2.40 3.38
CA ALA A 72 4.94 3.65 3.93
C ALA A 72 5.37 3.52 5.39
N ARG A 73 4.55 2.86 6.22
CA ARG A 73 4.87 2.61 7.63
C ARG A 73 6.13 1.76 7.80
N ASP A 74 6.33 0.80 6.90
CA ASP A 74 7.45 -0.14 6.94
C ASP A 74 8.71 0.44 6.25
N GLY A 75 8.66 1.70 5.82
CA GLY A 75 9.80 2.40 5.21
C GLY A 75 10.15 1.89 3.80
N VAL A 76 9.21 1.27 3.09
CA VAL A 76 9.41 0.82 1.70
C VAL A 76 9.26 1.98 0.72
N LEU A 77 8.32 2.89 0.99
CA LEU A 77 7.99 4.02 0.12
C LEU A 77 7.60 5.27 0.92
N LEU A 78 7.61 6.41 0.24
CA LEU A 78 7.11 7.69 0.72
C LEU A 78 6.07 8.22 -0.26
N TYR A 79 5.14 9.02 0.21
CA TYR A 79 4.21 9.76 -0.62
C TYR A 79 3.85 11.09 0.03
N SER A 80 3.44 12.06 -0.78
CA SER A 80 2.89 13.33 -0.31
C SER A 80 1.48 13.54 -0.86
N SER A 81 0.86 14.67 -0.54
CA SER A 81 -0.40 15.09 -1.14
C SER A 81 -0.26 15.49 -2.61
N ALA A 82 0.97 15.67 -3.11
CA ALA A 82 1.20 15.96 -4.51
C ALA A 82 0.83 14.75 -5.38
N PRO A 83 0.23 14.98 -6.56
CA PRO A 83 0.01 13.91 -7.52
C PRO A 83 1.35 13.30 -7.93
N ARG A 84 1.38 11.99 -8.19
CA ARG A 84 2.56 11.30 -8.73
C ARG A 84 3.82 11.44 -7.85
N SER A 85 3.63 11.41 -6.53
CA SER A 85 4.68 11.63 -5.53
C SER A 85 5.24 10.35 -4.90
N LEU A 86 4.78 9.16 -5.30
CA LEU A 86 5.30 7.92 -4.73
C LEU A 86 6.78 7.78 -5.06
N ALA A 87 7.60 7.71 -4.02
CA ALA A 87 9.03 7.47 -4.12
C ALA A 87 9.41 6.29 -3.23
N VAL A 88 10.50 5.62 -3.57
CA VAL A 88 11.12 4.66 -2.66
C VAL A 88 11.82 5.42 -1.55
N VAL A 89 11.84 4.86 -0.33
CA VAL A 89 12.80 5.32 0.68
C VAL A 89 14.17 4.86 0.18
N ASP A 90 14.86 5.72 -0.55
CA ASP A 90 16.32 5.63 -0.60
C ASP A 90 16.80 6.07 0.79
N GLY A 91 17.76 5.35 1.37
CA GLY A 91 18.33 5.65 2.69
C GLY A 91 19.16 6.94 2.71
N SER A 92 18.71 7.94 1.97
CA SER A 92 19.37 9.16 1.53
C SER A 92 18.42 10.34 1.76
N ASP A 93 17.90 10.45 2.97
CA ASP A 93 17.38 11.70 3.55
C ASP A 93 17.92 11.67 5.00
N ASP A 94 19.22 11.95 5.17
CA ASP A 94 19.81 13.25 5.59
C ASP A 94 20.00 13.23 7.13
N GLU A 95 21.23 13.00 7.64
CA GLU A 95 22.33 13.94 7.95
C GLU A 95 22.41 14.22 9.47
#